data_AF-V6TSP5-F1
#
_entry.id   AF-V6TSP5-F1
#
_cell.length_a   1.000
_cell.length_b   1.000
_cell.length_c   1.000
_cell.angle_alpha   90.00
_cell.angle_beta   90.00
_cell.angle_gamma   90.00
#
_symmetry.space_group_name_H-M   'P 1'
#
loop_
_entity.id
_entity.type
_entity.pdbx_description
1 polymer ?
#
loop_
_entity_poly.entity_id
_entity_poly.type
_entity_poly.pdbx_seq_one_letter_code
_entity_poly.pdbx_strand_id
1 'polypeptide(L)'
;MHPSDIFNSNDFPPLEPAADSRPSSRKCASSRERVPAKPAAPASPAFKSLCGAVGRLLARIAAECAAGTDNYDRVAEWFSKWLHSLGITVRFVRRQPNEYVGTNHYTGFCTRIADNVRSAFFIYEDVGTELVNRMRSAKCRQLYKPDMPCISDDDAGRLAEFIRAFLDSSQEMFTFDRFMAALSPVQ
;
A
#
# COMPACT_ATOMS: atom_id res chain seq x y z
N MET A 1 -12.96 18.82 1.85
CA MET A 1 -12.34 17.85 2.79
C MET A 1 -11.17 17.20 2.06
N HIS A 2 -9.96 17.25 2.62
CA HIS A 2 -8.77 16.69 1.99
C HIS A 2 -8.63 15.21 2.42
N PRO A 3 -8.24 14.28 1.54
CA PRO A 3 -8.16 12.84 1.87
C PRO A 3 -7.18 12.49 3.01
N SER A 4 -6.41 13.47 3.50
CA SER A 4 -5.50 13.37 4.64
C SER A 4 -6.19 13.41 6.01
N ASP A 5 -7.46 13.81 6.09
CA ASP A 5 -8.20 13.94 7.34
C ASP A 5 -8.87 12.61 7.78
N ILE A 6 -8.84 11.60 6.91
CA ILE A 6 -9.56 10.33 7.05
C ILE A 6 -8.79 9.30 7.91
N PHE A 7 -7.49 9.47 8.11
CA PHE A 7 -6.64 8.44 8.71
C PHE A 7 -5.82 8.99 9.89
N ASN A 8 -6.23 8.60 11.10
CA ASN A 8 -5.49 8.89 12.34
C ASN A 8 -4.43 7.82 12.59
N SER A 9 -3.38 8.15 13.33
CA SER A 9 -2.31 7.20 13.71
C SER A 9 -2.83 5.97 14.48
N ASN A 10 -4.04 6.04 15.07
CA ASN A 10 -4.71 4.93 15.74
C ASN A 10 -5.37 3.92 14.78
N ASP A 11 -5.56 4.26 13.50
CA ASP A 11 -6.16 3.37 12.51
C ASP A 11 -5.20 2.27 12.03
N PHE A 12 -3.91 2.41 12.34
CA PHE A 12 -2.85 1.47 11.98
C PHE A 12 -2.75 0.39 13.06
N PRO A 13 -3.22 -0.84 12.80
CA PRO A 13 -3.03 -1.89 13.78
C PRO A 13 -1.53 -2.19 13.95
N PRO A 14 -1.12 -2.70 15.12
CA PRO A 14 0.25 -3.13 15.36
C PRO A 14 0.70 -4.12 14.28
N LEU A 15 1.98 -4.07 13.90
CA LEU A 15 2.59 -5.14 13.10
C LEU A 15 2.68 -6.38 14.00
N GLU A 16 1.62 -7.19 14.02
CA GLU A 16 1.67 -8.46 14.73
C GLU A 16 2.60 -9.43 13.98
N PRO A 17 3.55 -10.10 14.66
CA PRO A 17 4.17 -11.28 14.08
C PRO A 17 3.09 -12.35 13.95
N ALA A 18 3.08 -13.04 12.80
CA ALA A 18 2.14 -14.12 12.51
C ALA A 18 2.04 -15.09 13.71
N ALA A 19 0.88 -15.09 14.38
CA ALA A 19 0.59 -16.02 15.46
C ALA A 19 0.19 -17.37 14.85
N ASP A 20 1.17 -18.26 14.68
CA ASP A 20 0.89 -19.68 14.45
C ASP A 20 0.21 -20.25 15.69
N SER A 21 -1.12 -20.37 15.62
CA SER A 21 -1.91 -21.07 16.63
C SER A 21 -1.83 -22.58 16.39
N ARG A 22 -0.81 -23.23 16.98
CA ARG A 22 -0.84 -24.67 17.28
C ARG A 22 -0.51 -24.89 18.76
N PRO A 23 -1.23 -25.75 19.50
CA PRO A 23 -1.06 -25.84 20.93
C PRO A 23 0.12 -26.75 21.33
N SER A 24 0.86 -26.25 22.32
CA SER A 24 1.56 -26.98 23.39
C SER A 24 2.80 -27.84 23.04
N SER A 25 4.00 -27.37 23.42
CA SER A 25 4.65 -27.74 24.70
C SER A 25 6.16 -27.41 24.69
N ARG A 26 6.67 -27.01 25.86
CA ARG A 26 8.09 -26.97 26.32
C ARG A 26 9.01 -25.82 25.86
N LYS A 27 9.21 -24.91 26.83
CA LYS A 27 10.49 -24.35 27.31
C LYS A 27 11.62 -24.23 26.27
N CYS A 28 11.78 -23.04 25.72
CA CYS A 28 13.11 -22.47 25.54
C CYS A 28 13.01 -20.95 25.77
N ALA A 29 13.53 -20.50 26.91
CA ALA A 29 13.75 -19.09 27.17
C ALA A 29 14.83 -18.62 26.20
N SER A 30 14.45 -17.74 25.29
CA SER A 30 15.36 -16.87 24.55
C SER A 30 14.71 -15.50 24.57
N SER A 31 15.08 -14.72 25.58
CA SER A 31 14.85 -13.28 25.66
C SER A 31 15.47 -12.61 24.43
N ARG A 32 14.69 -12.46 23.35
CA ARG A 32 14.89 -11.33 22.45
C ARG A 32 14.27 -10.14 23.15
N GLU A 33 15.11 -9.32 23.77
CA GLU A 33 14.75 -7.97 24.16
C GLU A 33 13.95 -7.35 23.01
N ARG A 34 12.67 -7.07 23.25
CA ARG A 34 11.84 -6.30 22.34
C ARG A 34 12.51 -4.94 22.24
N VAL A 35 13.25 -4.70 21.17
CA VAL A 35 13.59 -3.33 20.78
C VAL A 35 12.26 -2.58 20.72
N PRO A 36 12.06 -1.53 21.51
CA PRO A 36 10.82 -0.77 21.46
C PRO A 36 10.62 -0.32 20.02
N ALA A 37 9.46 -0.67 19.44
CA ALA A 37 9.10 -0.22 18.11
C ALA A 37 9.28 1.31 18.09
N LYS A 38 10.20 1.79 17.25
CA LYS A 38 10.45 3.23 17.10
C LYS A 38 9.09 3.89 16.91
N PRO A 39 8.70 4.89 17.74
CA PRO A 39 7.41 5.53 17.60
C PRO A 39 7.27 6.02 16.15
N ALA A 40 6.19 5.62 15.50
CA ALA A 40 5.95 5.95 14.10
C ALA A 40 5.99 7.48 13.96
N ALA A 41 6.91 8.00 13.14
CA ALA A 41 6.93 9.42 12.85
C ALA A 41 5.60 9.80 12.18
N PRO A 42 5.00 10.95 12.52
CA PRO A 42 3.79 11.42 11.85
C PRO A 42 4.05 11.52 10.35
N ALA A 43 3.15 11.00 9.52
CA ALA A 43 3.38 11.00 8.09
C ALA A 43 3.46 12.42 7.53
N SER A 44 4.53 12.66 6.78
CA SER A 44 4.71 13.88 6.01
C SER A 44 3.53 14.05 5.04
N PRO A 45 3.14 15.31 4.74
CA PRO A 45 2.12 15.59 3.73
C PRO A 45 2.44 14.95 2.36
N ALA A 46 3.73 14.83 2.02
CA ALA A 46 4.21 14.21 0.79
C ALA A 46 3.94 12.70 0.76
N PHE A 47 4.25 11.96 1.84
CA PHE A 47 3.99 10.53 1.87
C PHE A 47 2.49 10.21 1.88
N LYS A 48 1.68 11.01 2.61
CA LYS A 48 0.22 10.90 2.56
C LYS A 48 -0.32 11.11 1.14
N SER A 49 0.20 12.15 0.48
CA SER A 49 -0.12 12.47 -0.91
C SER A 49 0.18 11.33 -1.87
N LEU A 50 1.35 10.69 -1.73
CA LEU A 50 1.74 9.54 -2.53
C LEU A 50 0.80 8.35 -2.32
N CYS A 51 0.55 7.98 -1.06
CA CYS A 51 -0.32 6.84 -0.73
C CYS A 51 -1.73 7.03 -1.31
N GLY A 52 -2.29 8.24 -1.20
CA GLY A 52 -3.58 8.56 -1.79
C GLY A 52 -3.58 8.51 -3.32
N ALA A 53 -2.51 8.97 -3.98
CA ALA A 53 -2.39 8.92 -5.43
C ALA A 53 -2.25 7.46 -5.94
N VAL A 54 -1.44 6.64 -5.28
CA VAL A 54 -1.30 5.20 -5.54
C VAL A 54 -2.64 4.49 -5.36
N GLY A 55 -3.38 4.80 -4.29
CA GLY A 55 -4.71 4.22 -4.06
C GLY A 55 -5.69 4.49 -5.19
N ARG A 56 -5.73 5.73 -5.70
CA ARG A 56 -6.58 6.10 -6.86
C ARG A 56 -6.16 5.37 -8.13
N LEU A 57 -4.85 5.28 -8.40
CA LEU A 57 -4.32 4.55 -9.54
C LEU A 57 -4.70 3.06 -9.47
N LEU A 58 -4.48 2.43 -8.32
CA LEU A 58 -4.83 1.03 -8.09
C LEU A 58 -6.34 0.78 -8.23
N ALA A 59 -7.18 1.67 -7.70
CA ALA A 59 -8.63 1.52 -7.82
C ALA A 59 -9.09 1.52 -9.28
N ARG A 60 -8.51 2.39 -10.11
CA ARG A 60 -8.82 2.45 -11.54
C ARG A 60 -8.33 1.21 -12.30
N ILE A 61 -7.10 0.79 -12.06
CA ILE A 61 -6.55 -0.42 -12.69
C ILE A 61 -7.32 -1.66 -12.24
N ALA A 62 -7.69 -1.75 -10.96
CA ALA A 62 -8.52 -2.84 -10.45
C ALA A 62 -9.90 -2.90 -11.14
N ALA A 63 -10.52 -1.75 -11.40
CA ALA A 63 -11.76 -1.69 -12.16
C ALA A 63 -11.59 -2.20 -13.61
N GLU A 64 -10.46 -1.87 -14.27
CA GLU A 64 -10.14 -2.39 -15.60
C GLU A 64 -9.86 -3.91 -15.60
N CYS A 65 -9.18 -4.41 -14.58
CA CYS A 65 -9.02 -5.86 -14.37
C CYS A 65 -10.37 -6.55 -14.17
N ALA A 66 -11.28 -5.97 -13.37
CA ALA A 66 -12.63 -6.50 -13.16
C ALA A 66 -13.45 -6.53 -14.48
N ALA A 67 -13.22 -5.57 -15.36
CA ALA A 67 -13.80 -5.52 -16.71
C ALA A 67 -13.11 -6.46 -17.71
N GLY A 68 -12.06 -7.19 -17.31
CA GLY A 68 -11.32 -8.12 -18.18
C GLY A 68 -10.34 -7.44 -19.15
N THR A 69 -10.05 -6.15 -18.96
CA THR A 69 -9.11 -5.39 -19.81
C THR A 69 -7.65 -5.67 -19.43
N ASP A 70 -7.39 -6.09 -18.19
CA ASP A 70 -6.05 -6.43 -17.70
C ASP A 70 -6.10 -7.62 -16.72
N ASN A 71 -4.93 -8.10 -16.32
CA ASN A 71 -4.73 -9.29 -15.52
C ASN A 71 -4.28 -8.95 -14.08
N TYR A 72 -5.07 -9.38 -13.09
CA TYR A 72 -4.77 -9.16 -11.67
C TYR A 72 -3.43 -9.71 -11.21
N ASP A 73 -2.96 -10.86 -11.71
CA ASP A 73 -1.66 -11.43 -11.33
C ASP A 73 -0.52 -10.52 -11.79
N ARG A 74 -0.56 -10.07 -13.05
CA ARG A 74 0.44 -9.17 -13.62
C ARG A 74 0.50 -7.85 -12.84
N VAL A 75 -0.66 -7.23 -12.61
CA VAL A 75 -0.79 -5.97 -11.90
C VAL A 75 -0.31 -6.11 -10.45
N ALA A 76 -0.78 -7.12 -9.72
CA ALA A 76 -0.41 -7.33 -8.32
C ALA A 76 1.09 -7.58 -8.13
N GLU A 77 1.69 -8.44 -8.98
CA GLU A 77 3.13 -8.72 -8.91
C GLU A 77 3.96 -7.47 -9.21
N TRP A 78 3.56 -6.68 -10.22
CA TRP A 78 4.26 -5.46 -10.56
C TRP A 78 4.16 -4.42 -9.43
N PHE A 79 2.95 -4.14 -8.93
CA PHE A 79 2.75 -3.13 -7.88
C PHE A 79 3.45 -3.52 -6.58
N SER A 80 3.43 -4.80 -6.20
CA SER A 80 4.15 -5.26 -5.01
C SER A 80 5.65 -4.99 -5.13
N LYS A 81 6.26 -5.34 -6.27
CA LYS A 81 7.69 -5.09 -6.55
C LYS A 81 8.01 -3.60 -6.62
N TRP A 82 7.18 -2.82 -7.32
CA TRP A 82 7.37 -1.38 -7.47
C TRP A 82 7.29 -0.66 -6.13
N LEU A 83 6.25 -0.88 -5.33
CA LEU A 83 6.14 -0.29 -3.98
C LEU A 83 7.30 -0.72 -3.09
N HIS A 84 7.73 -1.98 -3.20
CA HIS A 84 8.86 -2.48 -2.44
C HIS A 84 10.17 -1.78 -2.83
N SER A 85 10.38 -1.52 -4.13
CA SER A 85 11.56 -0.79 -4.63
C SER A 85 11.61 0.67 -4.14
N LEU A 86 10.46 1.25 -3.80
CA LEU A 86 10.36 2.57 -3.17
C LEU A 86 10.58 2.52 -1.65
N GLY A 87 10.86 1.34 -1.07
CA GLY A 87 10.95 1.14 0.37
C GLY A 87 9.60 1.28 1.07
N ILE A 88 8.50 0.97 0.39
CA ILE A 88 7.13 1.05 0.93
C ILE A 88 6.57 -0.37 1.07
N THR A 89 6.05 -0.67 2.26
CA THR A 89 5.26 -1.89 2.48
C THR A 89 3.78 -1.60 2.57
N VAL A 90 2.94 -2.49 2.05
CA VAL A 90 1.49 -2.35 2.11
C VAL A 90 0.83 -3.57 2.74
N ARG A 91 -0.05 -3.32 3.72
CA ARG A 91 -0.88 -4.36 4.33
C ARG A 91 -2.36 -4.00 4.21
N PHE A 92 -3.12 -4.88 3.57
CA PHE A 92 -4.57 -4.68 3.40
C PHE A 92 -5.37 -5.22 4.56
N VAL A 93 -6.37 -4.48 5.02
CA VAL A 93 -7.39 -4.92 5.99
C VAL A 93 -8.76 -4.62 5.43
N ARG A 94 -9.66 -5.61 5.46
CA ARG A 94 -11.06 -5.39 5.10
C ARG A 94 -11.74 -4.56 6.19
N ARG A 95 -12.49 -3.54 5.81
CA ARG A 95 -13.23 -2.65 6.69
C ARG A 95 -14.70 -2.64 6.29
N GLN A 96 -15.55 -2.55 7.30
CA GLN A 96 -16.98 -2.27 7.13
C GLN A 96 -17.19 -0.80 6.74
N PRO A 97 -18.38 -0.42 6.25
CA PRO A 97 -18.71 0.96 5.96
C PRO A 97 -18.50 1.84 7.19
N ASN A 98 -18.03 3.06 6.98
CA ASN A 98 -17.81 4.05 8.03
C ASN A 98 -18.25 5.44 7.55
N GLU A 99 -18.03 6.47 8.36
CA GLU A 99 -18.43 7.85 8.06
C GLU A 99 -17.76 8.43 6.80
N TYR A 100 -16.63 7.88 6.36
CA TYR A 100 -15.87 8.34 5.19
C TYR A 100 -16.13 7.50 3.94
N VAL A 101 -16.40 6.21 4.12
CA VAL A 101 -16.58 5.23 3.05
C VAL A 101 -17.86 4.45 3.33
N GLY A 102 -18.94 4.81 2.64
CA GLY A 102 -20.28 4.25 2.83
C GLY A 102 -20.48 2.81 2.33
N THR A 103 -19.40 2.10 2.00
CA THR A 103 -19.45 0.71 1.51
C THR A 103 -18.26 -0.10 2.06
N ASN A 104 -18.34 -1.42 1.95
CA ASN A 104 -17.22 -2.28 2.32
C ASN A 104 -16.01 -1.97 1.43
N HIS A 105 -14.84 -1.92 2.06
CA HIS A 105 -13.61 -1.56 1.38
C HIS A 105 -12.42 -2.26 2.03
N TYR A 106 -11.28 -2.23 1.34
CA TYR A 106 -9.99 -2.58 1.91
C TYR A 106 -9.20 -1.30 2.20
N THR A 107 -8.66 -1.18 3.41
CA THR A 107 -7.65 -0.16 3.72
C THR A 107 -6.26 -0.75 3.48
N GLY A 108 -5.51 -0.15 2.57
CA GLY A 108 -4.10 -0.44 2.33
C GLY A 108 -3.21 0.41 3.22
N PHE A 109 -2.71 -0.16 4.31
CA PHE A 109 -1.80 0.50 5.23
C PHE A 109 -0.38 0.51 4.66
N CYS A 110 0.09 1.69 4.27
CA CYS A 110 1.42 1.94 3.75
C CYS A 110 2.38 2.27 4.89
N THR A 111 3.55 1.62 4.92
CA THR A 111 4.63 1.94 5.85
C THR A 111 5.92 2.15 5.07
N ARG A 112 6.54 3.33 5.21
CA ARG A 112 7.90 3.60 4.72
C ARG A 112 8.89 2.92 5.66
N ILE A 113 9.74 2.07 5.09
CA ILE A 113 10.59 1.12 5.84
C ILE A 113 11.62 1.84 6.70
N ALA A 114 12.29 2.87 6.17
CA ALA A 114 13.45 3.49 6.84
C ALA A 114 13.10 4.23 8.14
N ASP A 115 11.93 4.87 8.19
CA ASP A 115 11.53 5.74 9.30
C ASP A 115 10.20 5.34 9.96
N ASN A 116 9.58 4.24 9.51
CA ASN A 116 8.28 3.76 9.97
C ASN A 116 7.17 4.80 9.85
N VAL A 117 7.28 5.74 8.90
CA VAL A 117 6.20 6.66 8.56
C VAL A 117 5.03 5.86 7.98
N ARG A 118 3.80 6.13 8.47
CA ARG A 118 2.60 5.37 8.10
C ARG A 118 1.52 6.24 7.47
N SER A 119 0.96 5.78 6.37
CA SER A 119 -0.20 6.39 5.73
C SER A 119 -1.11 5.30 5.15
N ALA A 120 -2.28 5.66 4.64
CA ALA A 120 -3.22 4.69 4.13
C ALA A 120 -3.95 5.22 2.90
N PHE A 121 -4.49 4.27 2.14
CA PHE A 121 -5.48 4.51 1.11
C PHE A 121 -6.57 3.44 1.21
N PHE A 122 -7.67 3.62 0.49
CA PHE A 122 -8.71 2.60 0.40
C PHE A 122 -8.95 2.17 -1.05
N ILE A 123 -9.46 0.96 -1.22
CA ILE A 123 -9.98 0.42 -2.47
C ILE A 123 -11.32 -0.24 -2.15
N TYR A 124 -12.34 0.01 -2.96
CA TYR A 124 -13.65 -0.60 -2.77
C TYR A 124 -13.58 -2.13 -2.91
N GLU A 125 -14.40 -2.84 -2.12
CA GLU A 125 -14.34 -4.30 -2.07
C GLU A 125 -14.77 -4.94 -3.41
N ASP A 126 -15.73 -4.35 -4.10
CA ASP A 126 -16.31 -4.83 -5.35
C ASP A 126 -15.29 -5.02 -6.48
N VAL A 127 -14.37 -4.07 -6.65
CA VAL A 127 -13.29 -4.12 -7.64
C VAL A 127 -11.96 -4.59 -7.04
N GLY A 128 -11.76 -4.41 -5.74
CA GLY A 128 -10.46 -4.60 -5.09
C GLY A 128 -10.19 -6.00 -4.55
N THR A 129 -11.21 -6.85 -4.38
CA THR A 129 -11.07 -8.14 -3.67
C THR A 129 -10.01 -9.04 -4.32
N GLU A 130 -10.08 -9.24 -5.64
CA GLU A 130 -9.17 -10.14 -6.33
C GLU A 130 -7.73 -9.59 -6.30
N LEU A 131 -7.54 -8.30 -6.58
CA LEU A 131 -6.24 -7.63 -6.47
C LEU A 131 -5.63 -7.81 -5.07
N VAL A 132 -6.40 -7.58 -4.02
CA VAL A 132 -5.93 -7.71 -2.63
C VAL A 132 -5.54 -9.15 -2.31
N ASN A 133 -6.31 -10.14 -2.77
CA ASN A 133 -5.98 -11.54 -2.59
C ASN A 133 -4.65 -11.90 -3.26
N ARG A 134 -4.41 -11.42 -4.49
CA ARG A 134 -3.13 -11.62 -5.19
C ARG A 134 -1.98 -10.92 -4.49
N MET A 135 -2.16 -9.68 -4.04
CA MET A 135 -1.13 -8.94 -3.30
C MET A 135 -0.79 -9.55 -1.93
N ARG A 136 -1.71 -10.29 -1.31
CA ARG A 136 -1.45 -11.04 -0.07
C ARG A 136 -0.75 -12.38 -0.29
N SER A 137 -0.64 -12.84 -1.53
CA SER A 137 0.00 -14.11 -1.85
C SER A 137 1.49 -14.12 -1.46
N ALA A 138 2.05 -15.30 -1.26
CA ALA A 138 3.47 -15.46 -0.93
C ALA A 138 4.40 -14.84 -1.98
N LYS A 139 3.98 -14.80 -3.25
CA LYS A 139 4.74 -14.19 -4.36
C LYS A 139 4.88 -12.67 -4.21
N CYS A 140 3.88 -12.02 -3.62
CA CYS A 140 3.83 -10.57 -3.44
C CYS A 140 4.27 -10.14 -2.04
N ARG A 141 4.79 -11.06 -1.21
CA ARG A 141 5.23 -10.77 0.14
C ARG A 141 6.50 -9.92 0.11
N GLN A 142 6.42 -8.73 0.70
CA GLN A 142 7.55 -7.81 0.81
C GLN A 142 8.43 -8.19 2.01
N LEU A 143 9.75 -8.22 1.82
CA LEU A 143 10.72 -8.59 2.87
C LEU A 143 11.30 -7.33 3.51
N TYR A 144 11.20 -7.19 4.82
CA TYR A 144 11.77 -6.04 5.53
C TYR A 144 13.28 -6.21 5.77
N LYS A 145 14.06 -5.16 5.46
CA LYS A 145 15.48 -5.03 5.76
C LYS A 145 15.73 -3.58 6.23
N PRO A 146 16.36 -3.35 7.39
CA PRO A 146 16.55 -2.00 7.94
C PRO A 146 17.26 -1.01 7.00
N ASP A 147 18.22 -1.48 6.20
CA ASP A 147 19.06 -0.64 5.35
C ASP A 147 18.58 -0.56 3.89
N MET A 148 17.30 -0.89 3.63
CA MET A 148 16.77 -0.74 2.28
C MET A 148 16.64 0.73 1.89
N PRO A 149 16.97 1.08 0.63
CA PRO A 149 16.65 2.38 0.08
C PRO A 149 15.15 2.67 0.25
N CYS A 150 14.83 3.89 0.63
CA CYS A 150 13.44 4.35 0.74
C CYS A 150 13.26 5.66 0.00
N ILE A 151 12.05 5.87 -0.51
CA ILE A 151 11.69 7.12 -1.14
C ILE A 151 11.78 8.30 -0.16
N SER A 152 12.44 9.37 -0.60
CA SER A 152 12.48 10.63 0.14
C SER A 152 11.11 11.33 0.13
N ASP A 153 10.89 12.32 1.00
CA ASP A 153 9.65 13.11 0.94
C ASP A 153 9.55 13.93 -0.35
N ASP A 154 10.66 14.45 -0.86
CA ASP A 154 10.69 15.22 -2.11
C ASP A 154 10.31 14.33 -3.30
N ASP A 155 10.88 13.12 -3.38
CA ASP A 155 10.54 12.15 -4.42
C ASP A 155 9.11 11.65 -4.29
N ALA A 156 8.63 11.44 -3.05
CA ALA A 156 7.24 11.06 -2.81
C ALA A 156 6.26 12.14 -3.27
N GLY A 157 6.60 13.42 -3.05
CA GLY A 157 5.84 14.57 -3.54
C GLY A 157 5.76 14.58 -5.07
N ARG A 158 6.93 14.55 -5.73
CA ARG A 158 7.01 14.54 -7.21
C ARG A 158 6.28 13.36 -7.83
N LEU A 159 6.44 12.17 -7.27
CA LEU A 159 5.74 10.97 -7.75
C LEU A 159 4.22 11.07 -7.54
N ALA A 160 3.77 11.64 -6.42
CA ALA A 160 2.35 11.83 -6.15
C ALA A 160 1.71 12.83 -7.14
N GLU A 161 2.45 13.88 -7.52
CA GLU A 161 2.02 14.85 -8.54
C GLU A 161 2.00 14.21 -9.93
N PHE A 162 3.03 13.45 -10.29
CA PHE A 162 3.09 12.70 -11.54
C PHE A 162 1.89 11.75 -11.70
N ILE A 163 1.59 10.94 -10.68
CA ILE A 163 0.45 10.01 -10.71
C ILE A 163 -0.87 10.77 -10.86
N ARG A 164 -1.04 11.91 -10.19
CA ARG A 164 -2.23 12.75 -10.32
C ARG A 164 -2.36 13.29 -11.74
N ALA A 165 -1.31 13.92 -12.26
CA ALA A 165 -1.31 14.46 -13.62
C ALA A 165 -1.57 13.37 -14.66
N PHE A 166 -1.02 12.17 -14.47
CA PHE A 166 -1.31 11.01 -15.32
C PHE A 166 -2.79 10.63 -15.27
N LEU A 167 -3.37 10.50 -14.07
CA LEU A 167 -4.79 10.13 -13.91
C LEU A 167 -5.75 11.19 -14.47
N ASP A 168 -5.39 12.47 -14.34
CA ASP A 168 -6.21 13.59 -14.82
C ASP A 168 -6.14 13.75 -16.36
N SER A 169 -4.97 13.46 -16.96
CA SER A 169 -4.76 13.58 -18.41
C SER A 169 -5.21 12.36 -19.21
N SER A 170 -5.34 11.20 -18.58
CA SER A 170 -5.70 9.93 -19.23
C SER A 170 -7.05 9.46 -18.74
N GLN A 171 -8.11 9.50 -19.56
CA GLN A 171 -9.42 8.88 -19.25
C GLN A 171 -9.65 7.57 -20.02
N GLU A 172 -8.70 7.16 -20.86
CA GLU A 172 -8.86 5.99 -21.73
C GLU A 172 -8.53 4.68 -20.99
N MET A 173 -8.92 3.55 -21.59
CA MET A 173 -8.63 2.19 -21.11
C MET A 173 -7.14 1.85 -21.19
N PHE A 174 -6.74 0.72 -20.60
CA PHE A 174 -5.35 0.24 -20.50
C PHE A 174 -4.48 1.15 -19.63
N THR A 175 -5.05 1.61 -18.51
CA THR A 175 -4.39 2.52 -17.56
C THR A 175 -3.05 1.97 -17.08
N PHE A 176 -2.94 0.67 -16.85
CA PHE A 176 -1.70 0.06 -16.36
C PHE A 176 -0.55 0.13 -17.36
N ASP A 177 -0.76 -0.31 -18.61
CA ASP A 177 0.28 -0.27 -19.65
C ASP A 177 0.72 1.15 -19.96
N ARG A 178 -0.23 2.09 -20.01
CA ARG A 178 0.06 3.52 -20.19
C ARG A 178 0.85 4.10 -19.03
N PHE A 179 0.51 3.72 -17.80
CA PHE A 179 1.25 4.16 -16.62
C PHE A 179 2.69 3.64 -16.64
N MET A 180 2.89 2.36 -16.96
CA MET A 180 4.24 1.80 -17.09
C MET A 180 5.07 2.50 -18.17
N ALA A 181 4.46 2.79 -19.32
CA ALA A 181 5.12 3.55 -20.39
C ALA A 181 5.49 4.98 -19.94
N ALA A 182 4.60 5.65 -19.22
CA ALA A 182 4.84 7.00 -18.71
C ALA A 182 5.86 7.05 -17.57
N LEU A 183 5.98 5.98 -16.78
CA LEU A 183 6.94 5.88 -15.68
C LEU A 183 8.37 5.61 -16.16
N SER A 184 8.53 4.89 -17.27
CA SER A 184 9.85 4.52 -17.85
C SER A 184 10.81 5.70 -18.08
N PRO A 185 10.39 6.88 -18.58
CA PRO A 185 11.27 8.05 -18.72
C PRO A 185 11.53 8.83 -17.43
N VAL A 186 10.89 8.46 -16.31
CA VAL A 186 10.99 9.16 -15.01
C VAL A 186 11.95 8.43 -14.05
N GLN A 187 12.40 7.22 -14.39
CA GLN A 187 13.38 6.40 -13.65
C GLN A 187 14.80 6.58 -14.20
#